data_AF-A0A4P5WEL1-F1
#
_entry.id   AF-A0A4P5WEL1-F1
#
_cell.length_a   1.000
_cell.length_b   1.000
_cell.length_c   1.000
_cell.angle_alpha   90.00
_cell.angle_beta   90.00
_cell.angle_gamma   90.00
#
_symmetry.space_group_name_H-M   'P 1'
#
loop_
_entity.id
_entity.type
_entity.pdbx_description
1 polymer ?
#
loop_
_entity_poly.entity_id
_entity_poly.type
_entity_poly.pdbx_seq_one_letter_code
_entity_poly.pdbx_strand_id
1 'polypeptide(L)'
;MAEWGSLGKVFIAIGLCVALVGLLLLMADRVSGVGHLLGWFGKLPGDISIRRENFSFSFPLATSLLLSIIFSLVFYCITWIFRR
;
A
#
# COMPACT_ATOMS: atom_id res chain seq x y z
N MET A 1 21.30 1.56 -31.49
CA MET A 1 19.96 1.91 -32.02
C MET A 1 19.01 1.84 -30.84
N ALA A 2 18.15 2.83 -30.62
CA ALA A 2 17.28 2.84 -29.46
C ALA A 2 16.34 1.62 -29.49
N GLU A 3 16.39 0.79 -28.46
CA GLU A 3 15.62 -0.45 -28.31
C GLU A 3 14.17 -0.13 -27.92
N TRP A 4 13.45 0.58 -28.79
CA TRP A 4 12.07 1.03 -28.58
C TRP A 4 11.11 -0.11 -28.21
N GLY A 5 11.39 -1.34 -28.67
CA GLY A 5 10.62 -2.53 -28.30
C GLY A 5 10.75 -2.93 -26.82
N SER A 6 11.91 -2.71 -26.20
CA SER A 6 12.10 -2.96 -24.76
C SER A 6 11.30 -1.94 -23.94
N LEU A 7 11.40 -0.66 -24.30
CA LEU A 7 10.62 0.41 -23.67
C LEU A 7 9.11 0.18 -23.81
N GLY A 8 8.64 -0.24 -24.99
CA GLY A 8 7.22 -0.58 -25.21
C GLY A 8 6.72 -1.69 -24.28
N LYS A 9 7.51 -2.75 -24.07
CA LYS A 9 7.17 -3.83 -23.12
C LYS A 9 7.09 -3.32 -21.68
N VAL A 10 7.99 -2.41 -21.28
CA VAL A 10 7.96 -1.78 -19.95
C VAL A 10 6.69 -0.95 -19.77
N PHE A 11 6.30 -0.14 -20.76
CA PHE A 11 5.04 0.62 -20.69
C PHE A 11 3.81 -0.27 -20.60
N ILE A 12 3.76 -1.37 -21.36
CA ILE A 12 2.68 -2.35 -21.29
C ILE A 12 2.64 -3.00 -19.90
N ALA A 13 3.79 -3.39 -19.35
CA ALA A 13 3.86 -3.99 -18.02
C ALA A 13 3.39 -3.01 -16.92
N ILE A 14 3.82 -1.76 -16.98
CA ILE A 14 3.38 -0.72 -16.05
C ILE A 14 1.86 -0.50 -16.17
N GLY A 15 1.35 -0.37 -17.40
CA GLY A 15 -0.09 -0.21 -17.63
C GLY A 15 -0.92 -1.37 -17.07
N LEU A 16 -0.44 -2.60 -17.25
CA LEU A 16 -1.09 -3.79 -16.69
C LEU A 16 -1.05 -3.80 -15.16
N CYS A 17 0.09 -3.45 -14.56
CA CYS A 17 0.21 -3.30 -13.11
C CYS A 17 -0.77 -2.25 -12.56
N VAL A 18 -0.86 -1.08 -13.21
CA VAL A 18 -1.79 -0.02 -12.81
C VAL A 18 -3.24 -0.49 -12.95
N ALA A 19 -3.60 -1.18 -14.04
CA ALA A 19 -4.93 -1.72 -14.23
C ALA A 19 -5.29 -2.77 -13.16
N LEU A 20 -4.36 -3.65 -12.80
CA LEU A 20 -4.53 -4.62 -11.71
C LEU A 20 -4.74 -3.91 -10.37
N VAL A 21 -3.94 -2.90 -10.04
CA VAL A 21 -4.12 -2.10 -8.83
C VAL A 21 -5.48 -1.41 -8.82
N GLY A 22 -5.90 -0.81 -9.93
CA GLY A 22 -7.23 -0.19 -10.05
C GLY A 22 -8.37 -1.18 -9.85
N LEU A 23 -8.25 -2.40 -10.40
CA LEU A 23 -9.24 -3.46 -10.21
C LEU A 23 -9.30 -3.92 -8.75
N LEU A 24 -8.14 -4.09 -8.11
CA LEU A 24 -8.06 -4.44 -6.68
C LEU A 24 -8.70 -3.35 -5.81
N LEU A 25 -8.49 -2.07 -6.12
CA LEU A 25 -9.14 -0.96 -5.42
C LEU A 25 -10.66 -0.97 -5.60
N LEU A 26 -11.16 -1.23 -6.81
CA LEU A 26 -12.60 -1.38 -7.07
C LEU A 26 -13.20 -2.55 -6.29
N MET A 27 -12.50 -3.68 -6.22
CA MET A 27 -12.94 -4.83 -5.43
C MET A 27 -12.87 -4.54 -3.92
N ALA A 28 -11.84 -3.83 -3.47
CA ALA A 28 -11.66 -3.44 -2.07
C ALA A 28 -12.75 -2.47 -1.59
N ASP A 29 -13.22 -1.57 -2.45
CA ASP A 29 -14.34 -0.65 -2.15
C ASP A 29 -15.68 -1.41 -2.04
N ARG A 30 -15.86 -2.46 -2.83
CA ARG A 30 -17.05 -3.34 -2.78
C ARG A 30 -17.10 -4.25 -1.56
N VAL A 31 -15.95 -4.56 -0.96
CA VAL A 31 -15.87 -5.39 0.26
C VAL A 31 -15.91 -4.45 1.46
N SER A 32 -17.06 -4.42 2.14
CA SER A 32 -17.38 -3.52 3.27
C SER A 32 -16.39 -3.59 4.45
N GLY A 33 -15.51 -4.58 4.51
CA GLY A 33 -14.40 -4.66 5.48
C GLY A 33 -13.09 -3.99 5.02
N VAL A 34 -12.79 -3.96 3.72
CA VAL A 34 -11.50 -3.49 3.19
C VAL A 34 -11.53 -2.00 2.86
N GLY A 35 -12.67 -1.48 2.37
CA GLY A 35 -12.87 -0.05 2.18
C GLY A 35 -12.75 0.76 3.49
N HIS A 36 -13.21 0.20 4.61
CA HIS A 36 -13.05 0.80 5.94
C HIS A 36 -11.59 0.75 6.43
N LEU A 37 -10.86 -0.34 6.16
CA LEU A 37 -9.42 -0.44 6.47
C LEU A 37 -8.59 0.59 5.69
N LEU A 38 -8.90 0.81 4.41
CA LEU A 38 -8.24 1.84 3.59
C LEU A 38 -8.58 3.27 4.07
N GLY A 39 -9.82 3.49 4.52
CA GLY A 39 -10.26 4.76 5.10
C GLY A 39 -9.67 5.08 6.48
N TRP A 40 -9.18 4.05 7.19
CA TRP A 40 -8.49 4.18 8.48
C TRP A 40 -6.96 4.26 8.33
N PHE A 41 -6.41 3.81 7.20
CA PHE A 41 -5.00 3.96 6.84
C PHE A 41 -4.64 5.46 6.82
N GLY A 42 -3.84 5.92 7.78
CA GLY A 42 -3.50 7.34 7.96
C GLY A 42 -4.42 8.15 8.89
N LYS A 43 -5.38 7.51 9.58
CA LYS A 43 -6.26 8.13 10.60
C LYS A 43 -6.11 7.50 11.98
N LEU A 44 -5.03 6.75 12.23
CA LEU A 44 -4.81 6.21 13.56
C LEU A 44 -4.40 7.34 14.53
N PRO A 45 -4.83 7.29 15.81
CA PRO A 45 -4.34 8.22 16.82
C PRO A 45 -2.81 8.05 16.94
N GLY A 46 -2.06 9.07 16.49
CA GLY A 46 -0.60 9.01 16.34
C GLY A 46 -0.10 9.35 14.93
N ASP A 47 -0.97 9.33 13.91
CA ASP A 47 -0.66 9.88 12.59
C ASP A 47 -0.69 11.42 12.64
N ILE A 48 0.36 12.07 12.15
CA ILE A 48 0.50 13.53 12.21
C ILE A 48 -0.23 14.12 11.01
N SER A 49 -1.39 14.75 11.25
CA SER A 49 -2.07 15.53 10.23
C SER A 49 -2.05 17.01 10.59
N ILE A 50 -1.35 17.80 9.77
CA ILE A 50 -1.29 19.26 9.87
C ILE A 50 -2.08 19.80 8.69
N ARG A 51 -3.29 20.33 8.95
CA ARG A 51 -4.08 21.07 7.96
C ARG A 51 -4.04 22.56 8.30
N ARG A 52 -3.54 23.36 7.37
CA ARG A 52 -3.64 24.82 7.31
C ARG A 52 -4.36 25.23 6.03
N GLU A 53 -4.84 26.48 5.94
CA GLU A 53 -5.64 26.99 4.81
C GLU A 53 -5.06 26.72 3.41
N ASN A 54 -3.73 26.69 3.26
CA ASN A 54 -3.06 26.40 1.98
C ASN A 54 -2.08 25.20 2.06
N PHE A 55 -2.07 24.45 3.16
CA PHE A 55 -1.09 23.37 3.36
C PHE A 55 -1.68 22.20 4.13
N SER A 56 -1.73 21.02 3.49
CA SER A 56 -2.11 19.77 4.13
C SER A 56 -0.93 18.81 4.12
N PHE A 57 -0.37 18.51 5.28
CA PHE A 57 0.66 17.49 5.45
C PHE A 57 0.12 16.38 6.35
N SER A 58 0.05 15.15 5.82
CA SER A 58 -0.37 13.97 6.57
C SER A 58 0.78 12.96 6.55
N PHE A 59 1.30 12.63 7.73
CA PHE A 59 2.40 11.69 7.90
C PHE A 59 1.94 10.48 8.74
N PRO A 60 1.74 9.31 8.12
CA PRO A 60 1.13 8.15 8.74
C PRO A 60 2.15 7.33 9.56
N LEU A 61 2.67 7.92 10.65
CA LEU A 61 3.67 7.30 11.53
C LEU A 61 3.17 6.04 12.23
N ALA A 62 2.00 6.13 12.85
CA ALA A 62 1.43 5.02 13.61
C ALA A 62 1.06 3.88 12.67
N THR A 63 0.48 4.21 11.52
CA THR A 63 0.16 3.21 10.48
C THR A 63 1.42 2.49 9.97
N SER A 64 2.51 3.21 9.69
CA SER A 64 3.76 2.61 9.20
C SER A 64 4.42 1.72 10.26
N LEU A 65 4.38 2.12 11.53
CA LEU A 65 4.91 1.33 12.63
C LEU A 65 4.11 0.03 12.84
N LEU A 66 2.79 0.13 12.83
CA LEU A 66 1.90 -1.03 12.94
C LEU A 66 2.15 -2.03 11.80
N LEU A 67 2.25 -1.53 10.56
CA LEU A 67 2.54 -2.36 9.40
C LEU A 67 3.89 -3.09 9.52
N SER A 68 4.92 -2.40 10.02
CA SER A 68 6.24 -2.99 10.28
C SER A 68 6.20 -4.13 11.31
N ILE A 69 5.46 -3.93 12.41
CA ILE A 69 5.28 -4.95 13.45
C ILE A 69 4.55 -6.19 12.89
N ILE A 70 3.48 -5.97 12.12
CA ILE A 70 2.72 -7.07 11.48
C ILE A 70 3.62 -7.86 10.55
N PHE A 71 4.36 -7.20 9.64
CA PHE A 71 5.28 -7.90 8.74
C PHE A 71 6.37 -8.65 9.50
N SER A 72 6.92 -8.04 10.55
CA SER A 72 7.94 -8.69 11.39
C SER A 72 7.39 -9.95 12.06
N LEU A 73 6.18 -9.90 12.61
CA LEU A 73 5.48 -11.07 13.18
C LEU A 73 5.22 -12.16 12.14
N VAL A 74 4.75 -11.78 10.95
CA VAL A 74 4.52 -12.73 9.85
C VAL A 74 5.82 -13.43 9.45
N PHE A 75 6.90 -12.68 9.21
CA PHE A 75 8.20 -13.28 8.89
C PHE A 75 8.78 -14.10 10.03
N TYR A 76 8.57 -13.68 11.28
CA TYR A 76 8.95 -14.45 12.45
C TYR A 76 8.20 -15.79 12.49
N CYS A 77 6.88 -15.80 12.31
CA CYS A 77 6.07 -17.01 12.28
C CYS A 77 6.44 -17.93 11.12
N ILE A 78 6.64 -17.39 9.90
CA ILE A 78 7.10 -18.15 8.75
C ILE A 78 8.45 -18.81 9.07
N THR A 79 9.43 -18.02 9.51
CA THR A 79 10.76 -18.51 9.88
C THR A 79 10.69 -19.56 10.98
N TRP A 80 9.81 -19.38 11.96
CA TRP A 80 9.61 -20.33 13.05
C TRP A 80 9.05 -21.67 12.56
N ILE A 81 8.07 -21.65 11.64
CA ILE A 81 7.50 -22.86 11.03
C ILE A 81 8.53 -23.58 10.17
N PHE A 82 9.31 -22.87 9.34
CA PHE A 82 10.31 -23.47 8.46
C PHE A 82 11.58 -23.94 9.17
N ARG A 83 11.84 -23.47 10.41
CA ARG A 83 12.99 -23.90 11.23
C ARG A 83 12.67 -25.04 12.19
N ARG A 84 11.44 -25.56 12.17
CA ARG A 84 11.01 -26.73 12.93
C ARG A 84 10.93 -27.95 12.02
#